data_AF-A0A3M1KLD6-F1
#
_entry.id   AF-A0A3M1KLD6-F1
#
_cell.length_a   1.000
_cell.length_b   1.000
_cell.length_c   1.000
_cell.angle_alpha   90.00
_cell.angle_beta   90.00
_cell.angle_gamma   90.00
#
_symmetry.space_group_name_H-M   'P 1'
#
loop_
_entity.id
_entity.type
_entity.pdbx_description
1 polymer ?
#
loop_
_entity_poly.entity_id
_entity_poly.type
_entity_poly.pdbx_seq_one_letter_code
_entity_poly.pdbx_strand_id
1 'polypeptide(L)'
;MLDTVRVGSLIDKIRYRVEWHGHVWEVDEFLGDNAPLMIAEIELGSEGETFETPPFVGREVTGDHRFTNAYLAEHPFRAWGEEPA
;
A
#
# COMPACT_ATOMS: atom_id res chain seq x y z
N MET A 1 -22.84 -20.96 8.96
CA MET A 1 -22.77 -19.50 8.75
C MET A 1 -21.42 -19.09 9.29
N LEU A 2 -20.49 -18.66 8.44
CA LEU A 2 -19.14 -18.30 8.89
C LEU A 2 -19.23 -16.89 9.47
N ASP A 3 -19.19 -16.80 10.80
CA ASP A 3 -19.01 -15.54 11.50
C ASP A 3 -17.61 -15.03 11.15
N THR A 4 -17.53 -14.04 10.26
CA THR A 4 -16.26 -13.43 9.90
C THR A 4 -15.85 -12.51 11.05
N VAL A 5 -15.01 -13.02 11.93
CA VAL A 5 -14.30 -12.20 12.91
C VAL A 5 -13.22 -11.44 12.15
N ARG A 6 -13.42 -10.13 11.98
CA ARG A 6 -12.37 -9.22 11.52
C ARG A 6 -11.56 -8.82 12.75
N VAL A 7 -10.30 -9.23 12.81
CA VAL A 7 -9.33 -8.73 13.78
C VAL A 7 -8.64 -7.53 13.14
N GLY A 8 -8.55 -6.41 13.86
CA GLY A 8 -7.96 -5.15 13.37
C GLY A 8 -8.97 -4.05 13.03
N SER A 9 -8.47 -2.82 12.94
CA SER A 9 -9.23 -1.61 12.58
C SER A 9 -9.67 -1.63 11.12
N LEU A 10 -10.73 -0.89 10.81
CA LEU A 10 -11.15 -0.64 9.43
C LEU A 10 -10.06 0.15 8.70
N ILE A 11 -9.59 -0.37 7.56
CA ILE A 11 -8.71 0.36 6.64
C ILE A 11 -9.58 1.22 5.74
N ASP A 12 -9.49 2.53 5.91
CA ASP A 12 -10.08 3.52 5.01
C ASP A 12 -8.98 4.08 4.11
N LYS A 13 -9.24 4.10 2.80
CA LYS A 13 -8.30 4.60 1.79
C LYS A 13 -9.01 5.08 0.52
N ILE A 14 -8.39 6.01 -0.19
CA ILE A 14 -8.78 6.41 -1.54
C ILE A 14 -7.80 5.75 -2.51
N ARG A 15 -8.33 4.99 -3.48
CA ARG A 15 -7.52 4.32 -4.51
C ARG A 15 -7.60 5.10 -5.82
N TYR A 16 -6.45 5.56 -6.29
CA TYR A 16 -6.27 6.16 -7.60
C TYR A 16 -5.67 5.12 -8.56
N ARG A 17 -6.07 5.18 -9.84
CA ARG A 17 -5.43 4.40 -10.90
C ARG A 17 -4.70 5.34 -11.82
N VAL A 18 -3.41 5.08 -12.00
CA VAL A 18 -2.51 5.91 -12.80
C VAL A 18 -1.91 5.05 -13.90
N GLU A 19 -2.26 5.36 -15.15
CA GLU A 19 -1.62 4.76 -16.31
C GLU A 19 -0.25 5.41 -16.52
N TRP A 20 0.80 4.59 -16.60
CA TRP A 20 2.17 5.03 -16.84
C TRP A 20 2.91 4.00 -17.68
N HIS A 21 3.36 4.40 -18.87
CA HIS A 21 4.17 3.57 -19.78
C HIS A 21 3.61 2.15 -19.96
N GLY A 22 2.31 2.06 -20.27
CA GLY A 22 1.63 0.79 -20.56
C GLY A 22 1.22 -0.04 -19.35
N HIS A 23 1.53 0.41 -18.13
CA HIS A 23 1.14 -0.25 -16.88
C HIS A 23 0.16 0.61 -16.08
N VAL A 24 -0.69 -0.04 -15.30
CA VAL A 24 -1.58 0.64 -14.35
C VAL A 24 -0.99 0.51 -12.96
N TRP A 25 -0.76 1.65 -12.32
CA TRP A 25 -0.38 1.74 -10.91
C TRP A 25 -1.63 2.02 -10.08
N GLU A 26 -1.87 1.23 -9.05
CA GLU A 26 -2.86 1.51 -8.03
C GLU A 26 -2.20 2.26 -6.87
N VAL A 27 -2.57 3.52 -6.68
CA VAL A 27 -2.05 4.38 -5.62
C VAL A 27 -3.10 4.50 -4.53
N ASP A 28 -2.80 3.95 -3.36
CA ASP A 28 -3.64 4.02 -2.17
C ASP A 28 -3.19 5.15 -1.26
N GLU A 29 -4.07 6.14 -1.07
CA GLU A 29 -3.97 7.14 -0.02
C GLU A 29 -4.71 6.64 1.23
N PHE A 30 -3.96 6.24 2.26
CA PHE A 30 -4.54 5.76 3.51
C PHE A 30 -5.02 6.91 4.38
N LEU A 31 -6.21 6.73 4.96
CA LEU A 31 -6.88 7.72 5.80
C LEU A 31 -6.79 7.35 7.29
N GLY A 32 -7.28 8.24 8.15
CA GLY A 32 -7.38 8.00 9.59
C GLY A 32 -6.02 7.70 10.24
N ASP A 33 -5.97 6.59 10.99
CA ASP A 33 -4.77 6.18 11.75
C ASP A 33 -3.62 5.70 10.87
N ASN A 34 -3.88 5.46 9.58
CA ASN A 34 -2.85 5.12 8.60
C ASN A 34 -2.40 6.33 7.76
N ALA A 35 -3.06 7.49 7.87
CA ALA A 35 -2.58 8.71 7.23
C ALA A 35 -1.26 9.19 7.89
N PRO A 36 -0.29 9.73 7.13
CA PRO A 36 -0.37 10.15 5.72
C PRO A 36 0.20 9.11 4.73
N LEU A 37 0.14 7.82 5.05
CA LEU A 37 0.76 6.78 4.21
C LEU A 37 0.16 6.75 2.80
N MET A 38 1.03 6.70 1.81
CA MET A 38 0.69 6.39 0.43
C MET A 38 1.48 5.16 -0.04
N ILE A 39 0.79 4.23 -0.70
CA ILE A 39 1.41 3.04 -1.30
C ILE A 39 1.02 3.00 -2.78
N ALA A 40 2.00 2.81 -3.65
CA ALA A 40 1.78 2.53 -5.06
C ALA A 40 2.07 1.04 -5.32
N GLU A 41 1.10 0.33 -5.88
CA GLU A 41 1.19 -1.07 -6.25
C GLU A 41 1.04 -1.21 -7.77
N ILE A 42 1.80 -2.13 -8.36
CA ILE A 42 1.73 -2.49 -9.77
C ILE A 42 1.64 -4.01 -9.85
N GLU A 43 0.70 -4.52 -10.64
CA GLU A 43 0.62 -5.93 -10.99
C GLU A 43 1.36 -6.15 -12.32
N LEU A 44 2.29 -7.10 -12.32
CA LEU A 44 3.02 -7.54 -13.51
C LEU A 44 2.53 -8.93 -13.91
N GLY A 45 2.53 -9.23 -15.21
CA GLY A 45 2.22 -10.55 -15.75
C GLY A 45 3.30 -11.59 -15.44
N SER A 46 4.53 -11.17 -15.11
CA SER A 46 5.59 -12.07 -14.63
C SER A 46 6.66 -11.32 -13.83
N GLU A 47 7.42 -12.04 -13.00
CA GLU A 47 8.54 -11.47 -12.21
C GLU A 47 9.65 -10.82 -13.06
N GLY A 48 9.82 -11.27 -14.31
CA GLY A 48 10.84 -10.75 -15.23
C GLY A 48 10.34 -9.63 -16.14
N GLU A 49 9.10 -9.19 -15.98
CA GLU A 49 8.53 -8.11 -16.78
C GLU A 49 9.17 -6.77 -16.42
N THR A 50 9.60 -6.04 -17.45
CA THR A 50 10.18 -4.70 -17.27
C THR A 50 9.08 -3.66 -17.25
N PHE A 51 9.14 -2.73 -16.30
CA PHE A 51 8.21 -1.61 -16.19
C PHE A 51 8.98 -0.32 -15.90
N GLU A 52 8.31 0.81 -16.12
CA GLU A 52 8.85 2.14 -15.78
C GLU A 52 8.17 2.67 -14.51
N THR A 53 8.97 3.26 -13.64
CA THR A 53 8.52 3.80 -12.36
C THR A 53 8.08 5.27 -12.53
N PRO A 54 6.84 5.63 -12.17
CA PRO A 54 6.42 7.03 -12.14
C PRO A 54 7.28 7.87 -11.18
N PRO A 55 7.48 9.18 -11.45
CA PRO A 55 8.36 10.03 -10.64
C PRO A 55 7.89 10.27 -9.20
N PHE A 56 6.63 9.95 -8.89
CA PHE A 56 6.08 10.05 -7.52
C PHE A 56 6.34 8.80 -6.67
N VAL A 57 6.74 7.68 -7.28
CA VAL A 57 7.02 6.44 -6.54
C VAL A 57 8.39 6.58 -5.87
N GLY A 58 8.39 6.41 -4.55
CA GLY A 58 9.57 6.55 -3.70
C GLY A 58 10.23 5.21 -3.40
N ARG A 59 10.37 4.92 -2.10
CA ARG A 59 11.01 3.69 -1.61
C ARG A 59 10.23 2.45 -2.05
N GLU A 60 10.95 1.47 -2.58
CA GLU A 60 10.41 0.13 -2.79
C GLU A 60 10.18 -0.58 -1.45
N VAL A 61 8.95 -1.05 -1.23
CA VAL A 61 8.54 -1.78 -0.03
C VAL A 61 8.05 -3.19 -0.34
N THR A 62 8.34 -3.69 -1.55
CA THR A 62 8.01 -5.05 -1.96
C THR A 62 8.57 -6.06 -0.95
N GLY A 63 7.72 -6.95 -0.45
CA GLY A 63 8.10 -7.97 0.53
C GLY A 63 8.20 -7.48 1.98
N ASP A 64 8.08 -6.17 2.26
CA ASP A 64 7.96 -5.69 3.63
C ASP A 64 6.52 -5.86 4.14
N HIS A 65 6.30 -6.93 4.91
CA HIS A 65 5.00 -7.29 5.47
C HIS A 65 4.32 -6.16 6.26
N ARG A 66 5.08 -5.18 6.78
CA ARG A 66 4.52 -4.05 7.53
C ARG A 66 3.56 -3.22 6.67
N PHE A 67 3.81 -3.12 5.36
CA PHE A 67 3.00 -2.34 4.42
C PHE A 67 1.77 -3.08 3.89
N THR A 68 1.48 -4.30 4.39
CA THR A 68 0.27 -5.04 4.01
C THR A 68 -0.97 -4.48 4.72
N ASN A 69 -2.15 -4.59 4.10
CA ASN A 69 -3.41 -4.16 4.74
C ASN A 69 -3.68 -4.91 6.06
N ALA A 70 -3.26 -6.18 6.17
CA ALA A 70 -3.42 -6.96 7.38
C ALA A 70 -2.60 -6.38 8.53
N TYR A 71 -1.32 -6.09 8.28
CA TYR A 71 -0.46 -5.47 9.30
C TYR A 71 -0.93 -4.06 9.65
N LEU A 72 -1.30 -3.22 8.65
CA LEU A 72 -1.80 -1.86 8.88
C LEU A 72 -3.14 -1.82 9.65
N ALA A 73 -3.93 -2.89 9.60
CA ALA A 73 -5.18 -2.99 10.36
C ALA A 73 -4.91 -3.23 11.85
N GLU A 74 -3.83 -3.94 12.19
CA GLU A 74 -3.45 -4.26 13.57
C GLU A 74 -2.45 -3.26 14.15
N HIS A 75 -1.61 -2.68 13.30
CA HIS A 75 -0.53 -1.75 13.64
C HIS A 75 -0.64 -0.52 12.74
N PRO A 76 -1.47 0.47 13.10
CA PRO A 76 -1.66 1.65 12.27
C PRO A 76 -0.35 2.41 12.05
N PHE A 77 -0.14 2.91 10.84
CA PHE A 77 1.10 3.57 10.42
C PHE A 77 1.54 4.69 11.36
N ARG A 78 0.60 5.49 11.89
CA ARG A 78 0.91 6.56 12.86
C ARG A 78 1.59 6.07 14.14
N ALA A 79 1.43 4.79 14.48
CA ALA A 79 2.02 4.19 15.67
C ALA A 79 3.44 3.65 15.44
N TRP A 80 3.98 3.68 14.21
CA TRP A 80 5.27 3.06 13.89
C TRP A 80 6.48 3.85 14.39
N GLY A 81 6.26 5.09 14.88
CA GLY A 81 7.34 6.02 15.22
C GLY A 81 7.95 6.68 13.98
N GLU A 82 8.85 7.65 14.19
CA GLU A 82 9.59 8.23 13.07
C GLU A 82 10.58 7.19 12.51
N GLU A 83 10.49 6.87 11.22
CA GLU A 83 11.65 6.32 10.51
C GLU A 83 12.72 7.42 10.49
N PRO A 84 13.95 7.15 10.96
CA PRO A 84 15.02 8.14 10.84
C PRO A 84 15.24 8.45 9.36
N ALA A 85 15.36 9.75 9.07
CA ALA A 85 15.59 10.31 7.74
C ALA A 85 16.79 9.70 7.02
#